data_AF-A0A3S1R4F7-F1
#
_entry.id   AF-A0A3S1R4F7-F1
#
_cell.length_a   1.000
_cell.length_b   1.000
_cell.length_c   1.000
_cell.angle_alpha   90.00
_cell.angle_beta   90.00
_cell.angle_gamma   90.00
#
_symmetry.space_group_name_H-M   'P 1'
#
loop_
_entity.id
_entity.type
_entity.pdbx_description
1 polymer ?
#
loop_
_entity_poly.entity_id
_entity_poly.type
_entity_poly.pdbx_seq_one_letter_code
_entity_poly.pdbx_strand_id
1 'polypeptide(L)'
;GLVTLCFVVGAVMLRPDWTAVARGAVPSLPVHDAANYWFMAVSILGASISPYLFMFYSSGAIEDRWDKSYLGANRAIAGLGMTFGGTISIGVLIVAALVLATHGVTQVDDYHQLPLMLIPIFGFWGFVLFVASLAIACFGAALEVGLQQAYLVAQGFGWNWGEDRKPRDDPGFSATYTISLLLAAIPIALGLDPLRLTIFSMALTAASLPLTVVPFLFLLNDKRYVGEHRNGILSNAAVIFIIALGFVLAVVTIPLQIFGGT
;
A
#
# COMPACT_ATOMS: atom_id res chain seq x y z
N GLY A 1 8.61 10.49 -3.28
CA GLY A 1 8.81 11.23 -2.02
C GLY A 1 8.53 12.71 -2.18
N LEU A 2 9.50 13.50 -2.67
CA LEU A 2 9.31 14.96 -2.81
C LEU A 2 8.26 15.32 -3.87
N VAL A 3 8.24 14.63 -5.02
CA VAL A 3 7.27 14.92 -6.09
C VAL A 3 5.83 14.67 -5.63
N THR A 4 5.61 13.63 -4.82
CA THR A 4 4.29 13.28 -4.26
C THR A 4 3.76 14.30 -3.25
N LEU A 5 4.60 15.22 -2.74
CA LEU A 5 4.13 16.35 -1.91
C LEU A 5 3.30 17.35 -2.71
N CYS A 6 3.31 17.30 -4.04
CA CYS A 6 2.44 18.13 -4.88
C CYS A 6 0.95 17.97 -4.53
N PHE A 7 0.52 16.79 -4.09
CA PHE A 7 -0.85 16.54 -3.63
C PHE A 7 -1.17 17.27 -2.32
N VAL A 8 -0.21 17.31 -1.38
CA VAL A 8 -0.36 18.04 -0.12
C VAL A 8 -0.40 19.54 -0.37
N VAL A 9 0.52 20.04 -1.21
CA VAL A 9 0.53 21.45 -1.63
C VAL A 9 -0.77 21.81 -2.36
N GLY A 10 -1.23 20.94 -3.27
CA GLY A 10 -2.48 21.12 -3.99
C GLY A 10 -3.69 21.18 -3.06
N ALA A 11 -3.76 20.28 -2.08
CA ALA A 11 -4.80 20.29 -1.06
C ALA A 11 -4.83 21.60 -0.27
N VAL A 12 -3.67 22.15 0.10
CA VAL A 12 -3.60 23.44 0.82
C VAL A 12 -3.97 24.62 -0.09
N MET A 13 -3.54 24.61 -1.35
CA MET A 13 -3.80 25.68 -2.32
C MET A 13 -5.28 25.80 -2.71
N LEU A 14 -6.01 24.68 -2.71
CA LEU A 14 -7.47 24.65 -2.93
C LEU A 14 -8.26 25.37 -1.82
N ARG A 15 -7.60 25.77 -0.72
CA ARG A 15 -8.21 26.42 0.46
C ARG A 15 -9.48 25.67 0.91
N PRO A 16 -9.38 24.38 1.27
CA PRO A 16 -10.49 23.63 1.83
C PRO A 16 -11.06 24.35 3.05
N ASP A 17 -12.35 24.18 3.28
CA ASP A 17 -12.94 24.48 4.58
C ASP A 17 -12.34 23.50 5.61
N TRP A 18 -11.32 23.96 6.34
CA TRP A 18 -10.63 23.18 7.37
C TRP A 18 -11.58 22.71 8.47
N THR A 19 -12.65 23.45 8.73
CA THR A 19 -13.69 23.04 9.68
C THR A 19 -14.47 21.85 9.15
N ALA A 20 -14.79 21.81 7.85
CA ALA A 20 -15.42 20.67 7.20
C ALA A 20 -14.48 19.44 7.15
N VAL A 21 -13.19 19.65 6.85
CA VAL A 21 -12.17 18.59 6.88
C VAL A 21 -12.03 18.00 8.29
N ALA A 22 -11.95 18.85 9.32
CA ALA A 22 -11.85 18.41 10.70
C ALA A 22 -13.11 17.65 11.16
N ARG A 23 -14.31 18.07 10.71
CA ARG A 23 -15.55 17.33 10.96
C ARG A 23 -15.56 15.98 10.25
N GLY A 24 -15.07 15.92 8.99
CA GLY A 24 -14.96 14.68 8.23
C GLY A 24 -13.92 13.70 8.78
N ALA A 25 -12.93 14.19 9.52
CA ALA A 25 -11.96 13.35 10.23
C ALA A 25 -12.58 12.61 11.44
N VAL A 26 -13.73 13.08 11.95
CA VAL A 26 -14.46 12.39 13.01
C VAL A 26 -15.23 11.22 12.40
N PRO A 27 -15.05 9.98 12.89
CA PRO A 27 -15.81 8.83 12.42
C PRO A 27 -17.31 9.10 12.55
N SER A 28 -18.02 9.08 11.42
CA SER A 28 -19.48 9.23 11.37
C SER A 28 -20.08 7.99 10.72
N LEU A 29 -21.24 7.57 11.22
CA LEU A 29 -21.99 6.48 10.59
C LEU A 29 -22.61 7.00 9.28
N PRO A 30 -22.48 6.27 8.17
CA PRO A 30 -23.05 6.70 6.89
C PRO A 30 -24.58 6.75 6.99
N VAL A 31 -25.16 7.89 6.61
CA VAL A 31 -26.62 8.10 6.58
C VAL A 31 -27.23 7.53 5.28
N HIS A 32 -26.45 7.51 4.20
CA HIS A 32 -26.81 6.96 2.89
C HIS A 32 -25.69 6.06 2.38
N ASP A 33 -26.06 4.97 1.70
CA ASP A 33 -25.15 4.06 1.01
C ASP A 33 -24.00 3.52 1.88
N ALA A 34 -24.37 2.90 3.00
CA ALA A 34 -23.43 2.34 3.96
C ALA A 34 -22.48 1.31 3.30
N ALA A 35 -22.94 0.58 2.29
CA ALA A 35 -22.14 -0.41 1.59
C ALA A 35 -20.95 0.24 0.87
N ASN A 36 -21.17 1.29 0.07
CA ASN A 36 -20.10 1.98 -0.65
C ASN A 36 -19.17 2.76 0.30
N TYR A 37 -19.71 3.35 1.38
CA TYR A 37 -18.89 4.00 2.41
C TYR A 37 -17.93 3.00 3.08
N TRP A 38 -18.45 1.89 3.59
CA TRP A 38 -17.64 0.86 4.22
C TRP A 38 -16.67 0.23 3.21
N PHE A 39 -17.09 0.03 1.96
CA PHE A 39 -16.20 -0.45 0.90
C PHE A 39 -15.00 0.48 0.68
N MET A 40 -15.22 1.79 0.54
CA MET A 40 -14.13 2.77 0.39
C MET A 40 -13.25 2.82 1.64
N ALA A 41 -13.85 2.86 2.83
CA ALA A 41 -13.10 2.91 4.09
C ALA A 41 -12.19 1.69 4.27
N VAL A 42 -12.73 0.49 4.05
CA VAL A 42 -11.98 -0.77 4.14
C VAL A 42 -10.94 -0.84 3.02
N SER A 43 -11.23 -0.38 1.80
CA SER A 43 -10.29 -0.37 0.68
C SER A 43 -9.08 0.54 0.93
N ILE A 44 -9.29 1.75 1.46
CA ILE A 44 -8.20 2.68 1.82
C ILE A 44 -7.31 2.07 2.91
N LEU A 45 -7.93 1.47 3.93
CA LEU A 45 -7.19 0.81 5.00
C LEU A 45 -6.44 -0.44 4.51
N GLY A 46 -7.06 -1.25 3.64
CA GLY A 46 -6.43 -2.43 3.03
C GLY A 46 -5.25 -2.06 2.13
N ALA A 47 -5.37 -0.99 1.35
CA ALA A 47 -4.26 -0.44 0.55
C ALA A 47 -3.06 -0.04 1.41
N SER A 48 -3.33 0.43 2.63
CA SER A 48 -2.29 0.88 3.57
C SER A 48 -1.56 -0.27 4.27
N ILE A 49 -2.12 -1.48 4.27
CA ILE A 49 -1.63 -2.61 5.05
C ILE A 49 -1.45 -3.81 4.14
N SER A 50 -0.30 -3.86 3.48
CA SER A 50 0.03 -4.96 2.57
C SER A 50 0.87 -6.04 3.28
N PRO A 51 0.51 -7.34 3.18
CA PRO A 51 1.23 -8.43 3.84
C PRO A 51 2.70 -8.54 3.46
N TYR A 52 3.03 -8.18 2.21
CA TYR A 52 4.40 -8.26 1.70
C TYR A 52 5.36 -7.36 2.48
N LEU A 53 4.87 -6.24 3.05
CA LEU A 53 5.69 -5.29 3.82
C LEU A 53 6.33 -5.96 5.04
N PHE A 54 5.61 -6.87 5.71
CA PHE A 54 6.15 -7.60 6.87
C PHE A 54 7.31 -8.52 6.47
N MET A 55 7.17 -9.21 5.33
CA MET A 55 8.18 -10.13 4.83
C MET A 55 9.40 -9.37 4.28
N PHE A 56 9.17 -8.30 3.53
CA PHE A 56 10.23 -7.44 3.00
C PHE A 56 11.04 -6.83 4.15
N TYR A 57 10.37 -6.19 5.12
CA TYR A 57 11.02 -5.56 6.25
C TYR A 57 11.79 -6.57 7.13
N SER A 58 11.22 -7.76 7.35
CA SER A 58 11.91 -8.82 8.10
C SER A 58 13.13 -9.36 7.36
N SER A 59 13.09 -9.45 6.03
CA SER A 59 14.21 -9.94 5.22
C SER A 59 15.32 -8.90 5.17
N GLY A 60 14.98 -7.62 4.96
CA GLY A 60 15.93 -6.51 5.02
C GLY A 60 16.62 -6.40 6.39
N ALA A 61 15.89 -6.63 7.49
CA ALA A 61 16.48 -6.63 8.83
C ALA A 61 17.57 -7.70 9.02
N ILE A 62 17.38 -8.88 8.42
CA ILE A 62 18.37 -9.97 8.46
C ILE A 62 19.57 -9.61 7.57
N GLU A 63 19.31 -9.02 6.41
CA GLU A 63 20.33 -8.63 5.45
C GLU A 63 21.28 -7.57 5.99
N ASP A 64 20.72 -6.49 6.50
CA ASP A 64 21.44 -5.38 7.12
C ASP A 64 22.01 -5.74 8.50
N ARG A 65 21.78 -6.98 8.95
CA ARG A 65 22.25 -7.52 10.23
C ARG A 65 21.84 -6.66 11.42
N TRP A 66 20.62 -6.16 11.41
CA TRP A 66 20.11 -5.32 12.49
C TRP A 66 20.08 -6.07 13.82
N ASP A 67 20.58 -5.40 14.86
CA ASP A 67 20.50 -5.87 16.23
C ASP A 67 19.43 -5.09 17.04
N LYS A 68 19.39 -5.34 18.35
CA LYS A 68 18.41 -4.70 19.26
C LYS A 68 18.57 -3.18 19.34
N SER A 69 19.74 -2.62 19.06
CA SER A 69 19.98 -1.18 19.12
C SER A 69 19.22 -0.41 18.03
N TYR A 70 18.98 -1.06 16.89
CA TYR A 70 18.25 -0.47 15.76
C TYR A 70 16.73 -0.40 15.99
N LEU A 71 16.18 -1.10 16.99
CA LEU A 71 14.73 -1.11 17.25
C LEU A 71 14.15 0.30 17.45
N GLY A 72 14.87 1.18 18.15
CA GLY A 72 14.43 2.55 18.38
C GLY A 72 14.41 3.38 17.09
N ALA A 73 15.52 3.34 16.34
CA ALA A 73 15.66 4.06 15.07
C ALA A 73 14.64 3.56 14.03
N ASN A 74 14.48 2.25 13.91
CA ASN A 74 13.54 1.62 12.99
C ASN A 74 12.09 1.98 13.30
N ARG A 75 11.70 2.02 14.58
CA ARG A 75 10.36 2.49 14.97
C ARG A 75 10.15 3.96 14.62
N ALA A 76 11.16 4.81 14.77
CA ALA A 76 11.08 6.20 14.39
C ALA A 76 10.97 6.37 12.87
N ILE A 77 11.80 5.66 12.10
CA ILE A 77 11.79 5.70 10.63
C ILE A 77 10.46 5.18 10.10
N ALA A 78 9.98 4.03 10.60
CA ALA A 78 8.68 3.48 10.20
C ALA A 78 7.53 4.42 10.58
N GLY A 79 7.57 5.02 11.78
CA GLY A 79 6.55 5.98 12.22
C GLY A 79 6.53 7.24 11.35
N LEU A 80 7.70 7.82 11.06
CA LEU A 80 7.82 9.00 10.19
C LEU A 80 7.41 8.68 8.76
N GLY A 81 7.84 7.53 8.22
CA GLY A 81 7.48 7.07 6.88
C GLY A 81 5.97 6.86 6.74
N MET A 82 5.34 6.18 7.70
CA MET A 82 3.90 5.94 7.69
C MET A 82 3.10 7.24 7.85
N THR A 83 3.58 8.17 8.68
CA THR A 83 2.96 9.51 8.84
C THR A 83 3.08 10.32 7.56
N PHE A 84 4.23 10.27 6.90
CA PHE A 84 4.46 10.94 5.62
C PHE A 84 3.54 10.38 4.53
N GLY A 85 3.46 9.05 4.39
CA GLY A 85 2.54 8.38 3.48
C GLY A 85 1.08 8.73 3.75
N GLY A 86 0.66 8.67 5.03
CA GLY A 86 -0.70 9.04 5.43
C GLY A 86 -1.04 10.50 5.12
N THR A 87 -0.09 11.42 5.29
CA THR A 87 -0.29 12.85 4.94
C THR A 87 -0.52 13.02 3.44
N ILE A 88 0.22 12.29 2.61
CA ILE A 88 0.01 12.28 1.15
C ILE A 88 -1.35 11.70 0.82
N SER A 89 -1.75 10.57 1.42
CA SER A 89 -3.07 9.96 1.21
C SER A 89 -4.22 10.91 1.57
N ILE A 90 -4.09 11.66 2.66
CA ILE A 90 -5.06 12.71 3.04
C ILE A 90 -5.09 13.82 1.98
N GLY A 91 -3.92 14.27 1.51
CA GLY A 91 -3.82 15.27 0.45
C GLY A 91 -4.53 14.83 -0.84
N VAL A 92 -4.28 13.59 -1.28
CA VAL A 92 -4.96 12.99 -2.44
C VAL A 92 -6.47 12.94 -2.23
N LEU A 93 -6.93 12.53 -1.04
CA LEU A 93 -8.35 12.45 -0.72
C LEU A 93 -9.04 13.82 -0.76
N ILE A 94 -8.40 14.87 -0.20
CA ILE A 94 -8.93 16.24 -0.21
C ILE A 94 -9.00 16.77 -1.65
N VAL A 95 -7.93 16.60 -2.43
CA VAL A 95 -7.90 17.05 -3.82
C VAL A 95 -8.96 16.32 -4.65
N ALA A 96 -9.09 14.99 -4.49
CA ALA A 96 -10.12 14.22 -5.17
C ALA A 96 -11.53 14.70 -4.79
N ALA A 97 -11.79 14.90 -3.50
CA ALA A 97 -13.09 15.37 -3.02
C ALA A 97 -13.45 16.78 -3.53
N LEU A 98 -12.49 17.69 -3.65
CA LEU A 98 -12.75 19.06 -4.09
C LEU A 98 -12.78 19.21 -5.61
N VAL A 99 -11.96 18.44 -6.34
CA VAL A 99 -11.81 18.58 -7.79
C VAL A 99 -12.69 17.57 -8.52
N LEU A 100 -12.59 16.28 -8.22
CA LEU A 100 -13.35 15.27 -8.97
C LEU A 100 -14.84 15.33 -8.64
N ALA A 101 -15.21 15.53 -7.38
CA ALA A 101 -16.63 15.62 -7.01
C ALA A 101 -17.31 16.86 -7.62
N THR A 102 -16.60 17.99 -7.75
CA THR A 102 -17.15 19.20 -8.38
C THR A 102 -17.28 19.07 -9.90
N HIS A 103 -16.50 18.18 -10.52
CA HIS A 103 -16.59 17.86 -11.93
C HIS A 103 -17.59 16.73 -12.22
N GLY A 104 -18.34 16.26 -11.22
CA GLY A 104 -19.37 15.22 -11.37
C GLY A 104 -18.80 13.82 -11.65
N VAL A 105 -17.51 13.59 -11.42
CA VAL A 105 -16.88 12.28 -11.58
C VAL A 105 -17.16 11.45 -10.33
N THR A 106 -18.19 10.62 -10.39
CA THR A 106 -18.60 9.73 -9.29
C THR A 106 -17.91 8.37 -9.29
N GLN A 107 -17.47 7.92 -10.46
CA GLN A 107 -16.63 6.73 -10.63
C GLN A 107 -15.47 7.06 -11.57
N VAL A 108 -14.27 6.63 -11.18
CA VAL A 108 -13.08 6.76 -12.00
C VAL A 108 -12.89 5.44 -12.74
N ASP A 109 -13.26 5.43 -14.02
CA ASP A 109 -13.18 4.23 -14.86
C ASP A 109 -11.86 4.14 -15.64
N ASP A 110 -11.08 5.23 -15.71
CA ASP A 110 -9.83 5.30 -16.48
C ASP A 110 -8.76 6.13 -15.74
N TYR A 111 -7.51 5.65 -15.77
CA TYR A 111 -6.34 6.38 -15.28
C TYR A 111 -6.17 7.74 -15.94
N HIS A 112 -6.64 7.92 -17.18
CA HIS A 112 -6.59 9.21 -17.88
C HIS A 112 -7.35 10.33 -17.18
N GLN A 113 -8.29 10.00 -16.29
CA GLN A 113 -9.05 10.98 -15.52
C GLN A 113 -8.31 11.46 -14.26
N LEU A 114 -7.34 10.69 -13.76
CA LEU A 114 -6.64 11.02 -12.53
C LEU A 114 -5.76 12.29 -12.63
N PRO A 115 -5.08 12.61 -13.75
CA PRO A 115 -4.37 13.88 -13.86
C PRO A 115 -5.26 15.13 -13.67
N LEU A 116 -6.57 15.02 -13.90
CA LEU A 116 -7.54 16.11 -13.68
C LEU A 116 -7.59 16.56 -12.22
N MET A 117 -7.07 15.79 -11.26
CA MET A 117 -6.95 16.20 -9.86
C MET A 117 -6.04 17.43 -9.70
N LEU A 118 -4.92 17.47 -10.45
CA LEU A 118 -3.86 18.46 -10.25
C LEU A 118 -3.83 19.54 -11.33
N ILE A 119 -4.40 19.28 -12.52
CA ILE A 119 -4.43 20.24 -13.63
C ILE A 119 -5.13 21.56 -13.25
N PRO A 120 -6.30 21.58 -12.56
CA PRO A 120 -6.96 22.83 -12.19
C PRO A 120 -6.14 23.69 -11.21
N ILE A 121 -5.20 23.09 -10.48
CA ILE A 121 -4.40 23.75 -9.45
C ILE A 121 -3.10 24.31 -10.04
N PHE A 122 -2.41 23.51 -10.86
CA PHE A 122 -1.06 23.80 -11.35
C PHE A 122 -0.98 23.95 -12.88
N GLY A 123 -2.11 23.88 -13.60
CA GLY A 123 -2.15 23.91 -15.06
C GLY A 123 -1.39 22.74 -15.69
N PHE A 124 -0.61 23.01 -16.73
CA PHE A 124 0.23 22.00 -17.40
C PHE A 124 1.18 21.27 -16.43
N TRP A 125 1.75 21.98 -15.45
CA TRP A 125 2.62 21.38 -14.45
C TRP A 125 1.88 20.38 -13.55
N GLY A 126 0.56 20.51 -13.39
CA GLY A 126 -0.25 19.54 -12.65
C GLY A 126 -0.25 18.16 -13.30
N PHE A 127 -0.35 18.10 -14.63
CA PHE A 127 -0.23 16.85 -15.39
C PHE A 127 1.17 16.23 -15.21
N VAL A 128 2.22 17.02 -15.39
CA VAL A 128 3.61 16.55 -15.27
C VAL A 128 3.90 16.04 -13.86
N LEU A 129 3.47 16.76 -12.82
CA LEU A 129 3.64 16.36 -11.43
C LEU A 129 2.85 15.10 -11.09
N PHE A 130 1.63 14.94 -11.64
CA PHE A 130 0.84 13.73 -11.47
C PHE A 130 1.56 12.52 -12.07
N VAL A 131 1.96 12.60 -13.34
CA VAL A 131 2.64 11.51 -14.04
C VAL A 131 3.97 11.17 -13.38
N ALA A 132 4.76 12.17 -13.00
CA ALA A 132 6.03 11.95 -12.30
C ALA A 132 5.81 11.32 -10.91
N SER A 133 4.77 11.74 -10.18
CA SER A 133 4.42 11.14 -8.89
C SER A 133 4.01 9.68 -9.03
N LEU A 134 3.14 9.39 -9.99
CA LEU A 134 2.67 8.03 -10.28
C LEU A 134 3.84 7.14 -10.70
N ALA A 135 4.69 7.61 -11.61
CA ALA A 135 5.86 6.86 -12.08
C ALA A 135 6.83 6.52 -10.93
N ILE A 136 7.18 7.49 -10.09
CA ILE A 136 8.10 7.27 -8.96
C ILE A 136 7.47 6.32 -7.92
N ALA A 137 6.18 6.49 -7.62
CA ALA A 137 5.48 5.64 -6.64
C ALA A 137 5.37 4.19 -7.13
N CYS A 138 4.92 3.99 -8.37
CA CYS A 138 4.79 2.66 -8.96
C CYS A 138 6.15 1.98 -9.15
N PHE A 139 7.18 2.73 -9.56
CA PHE A 139 8.53 2.18 -9.71
C PHE A 139 9.11 1.72 -8.36
N GLY A 140 8.96 2.54 -7.31
CA GLY A 140 9.39 2.15 -5.95
C GLY A 140 8.67 0.90 -5.46
N ALA A 141 7.35 0.84 -5.62
CA ALA A 141 6.56 -0.34 -5.24
C ALA A 141 6.94 -1.59 -6.04
N ALA A 142 7.19 -1.46 -7.35
CA ALA A 142 7.61 -2.57 -8.20
C ALA A 142 8.97 -3.15 -7.77
N LEU A 143 9.93 -2.29 -7.40
CA LEU A 143 11.22 -2.73 -6.87
C LEU A 143 11.08 -3.45 -5.53
N GLU A 144 10.34 -2.86 -4.59
CA GLU A 144 10.13 -3.44 -3.26
C GLU A 144 9.46 -4.83 -3.35
N VAL A 145 8.40 -4.95 -4.13
CA VAL A 145 7.69 -6.22 -4.35
C VAL A 145 8.57 -7.23 -5.10
N GLY A 146 9.34 -6.78 -6.10
CA GLY A 146 10.27 -7.65 -6.84
C GLY A 146 11.35 -8.25 -5.94
N LEU A 147 11.97 -7.42 -5.09
CA LEU A 147 12.95 -7.85 -4.09
C LEU A 147 12.32 -8.80 -3.07
N GLN A 148 11.14 -8.47 -2.57
CA GLN A 148 10.39 -9.31 -1.63
C GLN A 148 10.12 -10.72 -2.18
N GLN A 149 9.74 -10.84 -3.46
CA GLN A 149 9.55 -12.14 -4.10
C GLN A 149 10.85 -12.92 -4.22
N ALA A 150 11.95 -12.24 -4.59
CA ALA A 150 13.26 -12.86 -4.67
C ALA A 150 13.76 -13.35 -3.30
N TYR A 151 13.54 -12.58 -2.23
CA TYR A 151 13.85 -13.00 -0.86
C TYR A 151 13.07 -14.26 -0.46
N LEU A 152 11.76 -14.29 -0.71
CA LEU A 152 10.94 -15.46 -0.37
C LEU A 152 11.39 -16.72 -1.09
N VAL A 153 11.65 -16.63 -2.40
CA VAL A 153 12.11 -17.78 -3.19
C VAL A 153 13.47 -18.25 -2.71
N ALA A 154 14.42 -17.33 -2.51
CA ALA A 154 15.76 -17.71 -2.07
C ALA A 154 15.74 -18.33 -0.66
N GLN A 155 14.99 -17.77 0.29
CA GLN A 155 14.82 -18.34 1.63
C GLN A 155 14.12 -19.70 1.59
N GLY A 156 13.09 -19.86 0.74
CA GLY A 156 12.35 -21.11 0.59
C GLY A 156 13.19 -22.26 0.02
N PHE A 157 14.06 -21.97 -0.95
CA PHE A 157 14.98 -22.95 -1.54
C PHE A 157 16.33 -23.07 -0.80
N GLY A 158 16.56 -22.26 0.24
CA GLY A 158 17.84 -22.22 0.96
C GLY A 158 19.01 -21.70 0.12
N TRP A 159 18.72 -20.88 -0.90
CA TRP A 159 19.74 -20.24 -1.71
C TRP A 159 20.41 -19.09 -0.96
N ASN A 160 21.62 -18.74 -1.38
CA ASN A 160 22.25 -17.50 -0.96
C ASN A 160 21.49 -16.30 -1.56
N TRP A 161 21.38 -15.22 -0.78
CA TRP A 161 20.65 -14.02 -1.16
C TRP A 161 21.33 -12.76 -0.60
N GLY A 162 21.10 -11.64 -1.30
CA GLY A 162 21.52 -10.30 -0.90
C GLY A 162 21.41 -9.30 -2.06
N GLU A 163 20.84 -8.13 -1.80
CA GLU A 163 20.72 -6.95 -2.67
C GLU A 163 22.10 -6.40 -3.08
N ASP A 164 23.06 -6.39 -2.15
CA ASP A 164 24.43 -5.90 -2.39
C ASP A 164 25.32 -6.89 -3.16
N ARG A 165 24.82 -8.10 -3.45
CA ARG A 165 25.61 -9.15 -4.10
C ARG A 165 25.55 -9.03 -5.62
N LYS A 166 26.67 -9.34 -6.28
CA LYS A 166 26.73 -9.26 -7.74
C LYS A 166 25.81 -10.34 -8.35
N PRO A 167 25.12 -10.05 -9.46
CA PRO A 167 24.27 -11.04 -10.15
C PRO A 167 24.99 -12.31 -10.59
N ARG A 168 26.33 -12.27 -10.65
CA ARG A 168 27.19 -13.43 -10.93
C ARG A 168 27.40 -14.34 -9.73
N ASP A 169 27.37 -13.80 -8.52
CA ASP A 169 27.63 -14.54 -7.29
C ASP A 169 26.35 -15.25 -6.82
N ASP A 170 25.17 -14.67 -7.07
CA ASP A 170 23.86 -15.25 -6.74
C ASP A 170 22.86 -15.18 -7.93
N PRO A 171 23.06 -16.01 -8.97
CA PRO A 171 22.25 -15.97 -10.18
C PRO A 171 20.79 -16.35 -9.94
N GLY A 172 20.49 -17.18 -8.93
CA GLY A 172 19.12 -17.59 -8.58
C GLY A 172 18.27 -16.43 -8.06
N PHE A 173 18.83 -15.62 -7.15
CA PHE A 173 18.18 -14.41 -6.64
C PHE A 173 17.97 -13.39 -7.77
N SER A 174 19.00 -13.18 -8.59
CA SER A 174 18.94 -12.21 -9.69
C SER A 174 17.96 -12.61 -10.80
N ALA A 175 17.91 -13.89 -11.13
CA ALA A 175 16.96 -14.41 -12.11
C ALA A 175 15.53 -14.30 -11.60
N THR A 176 15.29 -14.55 -10.31
CA THR A 176 13.93 -14.54 -9.75
C THR A 176 13.31 -13.15 -9.84
N TYR A 177 14.01 -12.09 -9.38
CA TYR A 177 13.47 -10.74 -9.48
C TYR A 177 13.27 -10.31 -10.95
N THR A 178 14.19 -10.69 -11.84
CA THR A 178 14.14 -10.30 -13.26
C THR A 178 12.97 -10.97 -13.96
N ILE A 179 12.80 -12.28 -13.75
CA ILE A 179 11.71 -13.07 -14.32
C ILE A 179 10.37 -12.61 -13.76
N SER A 180 10.26 -12.37 -12.44
CA SER A 180 9.01 -11.89 -11.85
C SER A 180 8.57 -10.54 -12.43
N LEU A 181 9.52 -9.63 -12.67
CA LEU A 181 9.21 -8.33 -13.27
C LEU A 181 8.74 -8.46 -14.73
N LEU A 182 9.40 -9.33 -15.52
CA LEU A 182 8.98 -9.61 -16.89
C LEU A 182 7.60 -10.27 -16.95
N LEU A 183 7.34 -11.24 -16.06
CA LEU A 183 6.03 -11.88 -15.95
C LEU A 183 4.93 -10.89 -15.53
N ALA A 184 5.23 -9.97 -14.62
CA ALA A 184 4.30 -8.92 -14.19
C ALA A 184 3.95 -7.94 -15.33
N ALA A 185 4.81 -7.80 -16.36
CA ALA A 185 4.54 -6.96 -17.52
C ALA A 185 3.63 -7.63 -18.57
N ILE A 186 3.51 -8.96 -18.56
CA ILE A 186 2.72 -9.71 -19.56
C ILE A 186 1.24 -9.31 -19.57
N PRO A 187 0.52 -9.21 -18.43
CA PRO A 187 -0.89 -8.83 -18.41
C PRO A 187 -1.14 -7.49 -19.10
N ILE A 188 -0.27 -6.51 -18.86
CA ILE A 188 -0.37 -5.18 -19.45
C ILE A 188 -0.04 -5.23 -20.96
N ALA A 189 0.97 -6.01 -21.35
CA ALA A 189 1.32 -6.22 -22.77
C ALA A 189 0.19 -6.89 -23.57
N LEU A 190 -0.66 -7.70 -22.91
CA LEU A 190 -1.86 -8.31 -23.49
C LEU A 190 -3.04 -7.34 -23.60
N GLY A 191 -2.88 -6.09 -23.17
CA GLY A 191 -3.93 -5.06 -23.24
C GLY A 191 -4.97 -5.16 -22.13
N LEU A 192 -4.66 -5.83 -21.01
CA LEU A 192 -5.53 -5.79 -19.84
C LEU A 192 -5.54 -4.39 -19.22
N ASP A 193 -6.72 -3.96 -18.82
CA ASP A 193 -6.93 -2.69 -18.14
C ASP A 193 -6.13 -2.66 -16.81
N PRO A 194 -5.16 -1.74 -16.66
CA PRO A 194 -4.38 -1.61 -15.44
C PRO A 194 -5.25 -1.33 -14.20
N LEU A 195 -6.41 -0.70 -14.36
CA LEU A 195 -7.28 -0.30 -13.25
C LEU A 195 -7.93 -1.54 -12.65
N ARG A 196 -8.49 -2.37 -13.52
CA ARG A 196 -9.06 -3.67 -13.15
C ARG A 196 -8.01 -4.59 -12.53
N LEU A 197 -6.80 -4.61 -13.10
CA LEU A 197 -5.71 -5.41 -12.56
C LEU A 197 -5.29 -4.94 -11.16
N THR A 198 -5.26 -3.64 -10.92
CA THR A 198 -4.95 -3.05 -9.61
C THR A 198 -6.02 -3.41 -8.59
N ILE A 199 -7.31 -3.21 -8.94
CA ILE A 199 -8.44 -3.56 -8.07
C ILE A 199 -8.45 -5.07 -7.74
N PHE A 200 -8.19 -5.91 -8.74
CA PHE A 200 -8.05 -7.36 -8.55
C PHE A 200 -6.89 -7.71 -7.61
N SER A 201 -5.72 -7.10 -7.82
CA SER A 201 -4.53 -7.32 -6.99
C SER A 201 -4.75 -6.88 -5.54
N MET A 202 -5.46 -5.77 -5.32
CA MET A 202 -5.84 -5.30 -3.98
C MET A 202 -6.75 -6.30 -3.28
N ALA A 203 -7.72 -6.89 -3.99
CA ALA A 203 -8.59 -7.91 -3.41
C ALA A 203 -7.84 -9.19 -3.02
N LEU A 204 -6.92 -9.64 -3.87
CA LEU A 204 -6.09 -10.81 -3.58
C LEU A 204 -5.16 -10.53 -2.38
N THR A 205 -4.59 -9.33 -2.32
CA THR A 205 -3.77 -8.88 -1.20
C THR A 205 -4.57 -8.88 0.09
N ALA A 206 -5.79 -8.34 0.08
CA ALA A 206 -6.71 -8.37 1.21
C ALA A 206 -7.06 -9.80 1.66
N ALA A 207 -7.30 -10.71 0.72
CA ALA A 207 -7.59 -12.11 0.99
C ALA A 207 -6.40 -12.86 1.61
N SER A 208 -5.18 -12.53 1.20
CA SER A 208 -3.94 -13.13 1.76
C SER A 208 -3.55 -12.58 3.13
N LEU A 209 -4.15 -11.45 3.55
CA LEU A 209 -3.78 -10.73 4.76
C LEU A 209 -4.00 -11.56 6.03
N PRO A 210 -5.19 -12.17 6.26
CA PRO A 210 -5.39 -13.05 7.43
C PRO A 210 -4.41 -14.23 7.44
N LEU A 211 -4.14 -14.83 6.28
CA LEU A 211 -3.25 -15.99 6.16
C LEU A 211 -1.81 -15.66 6.56
N THR A 212 -1.34 -14.45 6.27
CA THR A 212 0.03 -14.03 6.56
C THR A 212 0.17 -13.45 7.97
N VAL A 213 -0.79 -12.63 8.39
CA VAL A 213 -0.72 -11.87 9.65
C VAL A 213 -1.02 -12.75 10.86
N VAL A 214 -1.87 -13.77 10.74
CA VAL A 214 -2.19 -14.68 11.86
C VAL A 214 -0.96 -15.45 12.35
N PRO A 215 -0.18 -16.16 11.51
CA PRO A 215 1.07 -16.78 11.94
C PRO A 215 2.05 -15.79 12.54
N PHE A 216 2.14 -14.58 11.96
CA PHE A 216 2.99 -13.51 12.47
C PHE A 216 2.59 -13.09 13.88
N LEU A 217 1.29 -12.96 14.15
CA LEU A 217 0.77 -12.63 15.48
C LEU A 217 1.11 -13.71 16.52
N PHE A 218 1.01 -14.99 16.15
CA PHE A 218 1.41 -16.09 17.03
C PHE A 218 2.91 -16.07 17.32
N LEU A 219 3.74 -15.88 16.28
CA LEU A 219 5.19 -15.83 16.41
C LEU A 219 5.63 -14.65 17.29
N LEU A 220 5.05 -13.46 17.09
CA LEU A 220 5.35 -12.26 17.86
C LEU A 220 4.90 -12.33 19.34
N ASN A 221 3.98 -13.24 19.64
CA ASN A 221 3.55 -13.52 21.00
C ASN A 221 4.28 -14.70 21.64
N ASP A 222 5.14 -15.45 20.94
CA ASP A 222 5.86 -16.56 21.55
C ASP A 222 7.07 -16.07 22.37
N LYS A 223 7.10 -16.44 23.66
CA LYS A 223 8.24 -16.16 24.56
C LYS A 223 9.53 -16.81 24.09
N ARG A 224 9.45 -17.96 23.41
CA ARG A 224 10.63 -18.71 22.96
C ARG A 224 11.37 -18.00 21.83
N TYR A 225 10.64 -17.31 20.95
CA TYR A 225 11.22 -16.63 19.79
C TYR A 225 11.55 -15.16 20.05
N VAL A 226 10.66 -14.42 20.74
CA VAL A 226 10.78 -12.95 20.87
C VAL A 226 11.29 -12.50 22.24
N GLY A 227 11.25 -13.38 23.26
CA GLY A 227 11.75 -13.09 24.60
C GLY A 227 11.02 -11.93 25.27
N GLU A 228 11.76 -10.86 25.59
CA GLU A 228 11.25 -9.68 26.30
C GLU A 228 10.51 -8.67 25.40
N HIS A 229 10.68 -8.75 24.07
CA HIS A 229 10.10 -7.79 23.11
C HIS A 229 8.72 -8.19 22.58
N ARG A 230 7.96 -8.96 23.39
CA ARG A 230 6.65 -9.47 22.97
C ARG A 230 5.70 -8.33 22.69
N ASN A 231 4.75 -8.59 21.80
CA ASN A 231 3.68 -7.65 21.55
C ASN A 231 2.93 -7.31 22.85
N GLY A 232 2.76 -6.00 23.08
CA GLY A 232 1.87 -5.51 24.13
C GLY A 232 0.40 -5.75 23.77
N ILE A 233 -0.48 -5.54 24.76
CA ILE A 233 -1.93 -5.68 24.59
C ILE A 233 -2.44 -4.76 23.47
N LEU A 234 -1.91 -3.53 23.38
CA LEU A 234 -2.27 -2.57 22.33
C LEU A 234 -1.84 -3.02 20.93
N SER A 235 -0.63 -3.57 20.81
CA SER A 235 -0.12 -4.09 19.53
C SER A 235 -0.92 -5.31 19.07
N ASN A 236 -1.28 -6.21 20.00
CA ASN A 236 -2.14 -7.35 19.69
C ASN A 236 -3.54 -6.92 19.28
N ALA A 237 -4.14 -5.94 19.97
CA ALA A 237 -5.43 -5.38 19.58
C ALA A 237 -5.39 -4.76 18.17
N ALA A 238 -4.33 -4.01 17.86
CA ALA A 238 -4.13 -3.44 16.53
C ALA A 238 -4.00 -4.53 15.45
N VAL A 239 -3.20 -5.57 15.68
CA VAL A 239 -3.04 -6.68 14.72
C VAL A 239 -4.33 -7.47 14.54
N ILE A 240 -5.09 -7.72 15.62
CA ILE A 240 -6.40 -8.37 15.54
C ILE A 240 -7.39 -7.51 14.75
N PHE A 241 -7.40 -6.20 14.98
CA PHE A 241 -8.22 -5.26 14.21
C PHE A 241 -7.87 -5.30 12.71
N ILE A 242 -6.57 -5.34 12.39
CA ILE A 242 -6.07 -5.47 11.02
C ILE A 242 -6.51 -6.80 10.38
N ILE A 243 -6.43 -7.92 11.11
CA ILE A 243 -6.90 -9.24 10.62
C ILE A 243 -8.41 -9.20 10.36
N ALA A 244 -9.19 -8.66 11.31
CA ALA A 244 -10.64 -8.54 11.17
C ALA A 244 -11.01 -7.68 9.95
N LEU A 245 -10.30 -6.57 9.76
CA LEU A 245 -10.51 -5.69 8.61
C LEU A 245 -10.13 -6.35 7.29
N GLY A 246 -9.00 -7.06 7.22
CA GLY A 246 -8.60 -7.83 6.04
C GLY A 246 -9.60 -8.93 5.70
N PHE A 247 -10.16 -9.60 6.72
CA PHE A 247 -11.23 -10.57 6.54
C PHE A 247 -12.50 -9.94 5.98
N VAL A 248 -12.93 -8.79 6.52
CA VAL A 248 -14.07 -8.03 5.99
C VAL A 248 -13.80 -7.61 4.54
N LEU A 249 -12.61 -7.11 4.22
CA LEU A 249 -12.26 -6.71 2.86
C LEU A 249 -12.27 -7.89 1.91
N ALA A 250 -11.74 -9.03 2.31
CA ALA A 250 -11.78 -10.25 1.51
C ALA A 250 -13.23 -10.70 1.26
N VAL A 251 -14.06 -10.74 2.30
CA VAL A 251 -15.47 -11.16 2.20
C VAL A 251 -16.31 -10.18 1.39
N VAL A 252 -15.99 -8.89 1.37
CA VAL A 252 -16.72 -7.88 0.58
C VAL A 252 -16.22 -7.83 -0.85
N THR A 253 -14.90 -7.81 -1.05
CA THR A 253 -14.31 -7.58 -2.37
C THR A 253 -14.35 -8.83 -3.26
N ILE A 254 -14.21 -10.04 -2.69
CA ILE A 254 -14.24 -11.28 -3.48
C ILE A 254 -15.61 -11.48 -4.15
N PRO A 255 -16.77 -11.35 -3.47
CA PRO A 255 -18.06 -11.44 -4.12
C PRO A 255 -18.32 -10.30 -5.10
N LEU A 256 -17.88 -9.07 -4.82
CA LEU A 256 -18.01 -7.96 -5.77
C LEU A 256 -17.23 -8.21 -7.07
N GLN A 257 -16.06 -8.85 -7.00
CA GLN A 257 -15.30 -9.19 -8.21
C GLN A 257 -15.86 -10.42 -8.96
N ILE A 258 -16.46 -11.37 -8.25
CA ILE A 258 -17.02 -12.59 -8.85
C ILE A 258 -18.45 -12.35 -9.39
N PHE A 259 -19.27 -11.56 -8.69
CA PHE A 259 -20.68 -11.34 -9.00
C PHE A 259 -21.01 -9.93 -9.50
N GLY A 260 -20.18 -8.92 -9.19
CA GLY A 260 -20.36 -7.53 -9.61
C GLY A 260 -19.67 -7.16 -10.92
N GLY A 261 -19.26 -8.15 -11.72
CA GLY A 261 -18.72 -7.95 -13.07
C GLY A 261 -19.79 -7.52 -14.06
N THR A 262 -20.29 -6.29 -13.93
CA THR A 262 -20.98 -5.52 -14.97
C THR A 262 -20.57 -4.06 -14.85
#